data_AF-A0A939XEN0-F1
#
_entry.id   AF-A0A939XEN0-F1
#
_cell.length_a   1.000
_cell.length_b   1.000
_cell.length_c   1.000
_cell.angle_alpha   90.00
_cell.angle_beta   90.00
_cell.angle_gamma   90.00
#
_symmetry.space_group_name_H-M   'P 1'
#
loop_
_entity.id
_entity.type
_entity.pdbx_description
1 polymer ?
#
loop_
_entity_poly.entity_id
_entity_poly.type
_entity_poly.pdbx_seq_one_letter_code
_entity_poly.pdbx_strand_id
1 'polypeptide(L)'
;MLERLVQTGKKVRISELDVTLGNADQGETIVYIFDQYLKIVPEAQRGGISFWGVSDKNSWLGYSKEPLLYSYSYQRKDAYLKLHAFLLQRSGLDKQ
;
A
#
# COMPACT_ATOMS: atom_id res chain seq x y z
N MET A 1 -2.45 -1.63 -16.56
CA MET A 1 -3.73 -1.03 -16.11
C MET A 1 -3.56 0.45 -15.74
N LEU A 2 -2.70 0.79 -14.76
CA LEU A 2 -2.52 2.19 -14.30
C LEU A 2 -2.23 3.19 -15.44
N GLU A 3 -1.35 2.84 -16.38
CA GLU A 3 -1.04 3.69 -17.55
C GLU A 3 -2.28 4.03 -18.39
N ARG A 4 -3.20 3.07 -18.58
CA ARG A 4 -4.45 3.29 -19.31
C ARG A 4 -5.42 4.19 -18.54
N LEU A 5 -5.45 4.07 -17.21
CA LEU A 5 -6.24 4.97 -16.37
C LEU A 5 -5.67 6.40 -16.41
N VAL A 6 -4.35 6.55 -16.38
CA VAL A 6 -3.68 7.87 -16.52
C VAL A 6 -4.03 8.53 -17.84
N GLN A 7 -4.07 7.77 -18.95
CA GLN A 7 -4.42 8.27 -20.28
C GLN A 7 -5.85 8.85 -20.39
N THR A 8 -6.74 8.55 -19.43
CA THR A 8 -8.07 9.18 -19.38
C THR A 8 -8.05 10.65 -18.95
N GLY A 9 -6.91 11.14 -18.44
CA GLY A 9 -6.75 12.47 -17.86
C GLY A 9 -7.46 12.66 -16.51
N LYS A 10 -7.99 11.58 -15.92
CA LYS A 10 -8.67 11.61 -14.61
C LYS A 10 -7.70 11.31 -13.47
N LYS A 11 -8.13 11.62 -12.23
CA LYS A 11 -7.42 11.17 -11.03
C LYS A 11 -7.52 9.65 -10.92
N VAL A 12 -6.42 9.01 -10.55
CA VAL A 12 -6.32 7.57 -10.32
C VAL A 12 -6.14 7.35 -8.83
N ARG A 13 -6.95 6.47 -8.23
CA ARG A 13 -6.90 6.14 -6.81
C ARG A 13 -6.96 4.63 -6.64
N ILE A 14 -6.10 4.09 -5.78
CA ILE A 14 -6.25 2.72 -5.27
C ILE A 14 -7.06 2.84 -3.98
N SER A 15 -8.34 2.50 -4.03
CA SER A 15 -9.26 2.77 -2.92
C SER A 15 -9.29 1.69 -1.84
N GLU A 16 -8.95 0.45 -2.19
CA GLU A 16 -9.23 -0.74 -1.36
C GLU A 16 -8.06 -1.72 -1.42
N LEU A 17 -6.85 -1.27 -1.05
CA LEU A 17 -5.67 -2.12 -1.08
C LEU A 17 -5.68 -3.13 0.07
N ASP A 18 -5.52 -4.40 -0.28
CA ASP A 18 -5.13 -5.48 0.62
C ASP A 18 -4.19 -6.43 -0.13
N VAL A 19 -3.28 -7.08 0.59
CA VAL A 19 -2.28 -7.99 0.00
C VAL A 19 -2.16 -9.19 0.93
N THR A 20 -2.72 -10.34 0.56
CA THR A 20 -2.67 -11.55 1.40
C THR A 20 -1.24 -12.06 1.59
N LEU A 21 -0.96 -12.64 2.76
CA LEU A 21 0.25 -13.43 2.94
C LEU A 21 0.24 -14.64 1.99
N GLY A 22 1.29 -14.74 1.18
CA GLY A 22 1.53 -15.84 0.24
C GLY A 22 3.01 -16.22 0.24
N ASN A 23 3.49 -16.86 -0.82
CA ASN A 23 4.92 -17.23 -0.93
C ASN A 23 5.87 -16.03 -1.10
N ALA A 24 5.32 -14.85 -1.44
CA ALA A 24 6.07 -13.62 -1.61
C ALA A 24 5.99 -12.75 -0.35
N ASP A 25 7.01 -11.91 -0.15
CA ASP A 25 7.03 -10.96 0.96
C ASP A 25 5.94 -9.88 0.77
N GLN A 26 5.03 -9.83 1.74
CA GLN A 26 3.89 -8.91 1.73
C GLN A 26 4.34 -7.44 1.70
N GLY A 27 5.37 -7.10 2.48
CA GLY A 27 5.88 -5.73 2.58
C GLY A 27 6.53 -5.27 1.29
N GLU A 28 7.37 -6.10 0.68
CA GLU A 28 7.98 -5.82 -0.62
C GLU A 28 6.92 -5.66 -1.72
N THR A 29 5.87 -6.48 -1.69
CA THR A 29 4.76 -6.37 -2.64
C THR A 29 4.03 -5.03 -2.49
N ILE A 30 3.76 -4.60 -1.25
CA ILE A 30 3.12 -3.31 -0.97
C ILE A 30 4.03 -2.15 -1.39
N VAL A 31 5.33 -2.20 -1.08
CA VAL A 31 6.32 -1.20 -1.51
C VAL A 31 6.35 -1.09 -3.03
N TYR A 32 6.37 -2.23 -3.73
CA TYR A 32 6.31 -2.25 -5.19
C TYR A 32 5.05 -1.56 -5.73
N ILE A 33 3.87 -1.85 -5.18
CA ILE A 33 2.61 -1.21 -5.58
C ILE A 33 2.68 0.32 -5.40
N PHE A 34 3.17 0.78 -4.25
CA PHE A 34 3.32 2.21 -3.97
C PHE A 34 4.33 2.87 -4.92
N ASP A 35 5.48 2.25 -5.16
CA ASP A 35 6.51 2.77 -6.06
C ASP A 35 6.00 2.84 -7.51
N GLN A 36 5.32 1.80 -7.99
CA GLN A 36 4.71 1.81 -9.33
C GLN A 36 3.62 2.87 -9.46
N TYR A 37 2.74 3.02 -8.46
CA TYR A 37 1.74 4.07 -8.47
C TYR A 37 2.39 5.46 -8.55
N LEU A 38 3.43 5.72 -7.77
CA LEU A 38 4.11 7.02 -7.76
C LEU A 38 4.91 7.29 -9.05
N LYS A 39 5.47 6.25 -9.68
CA LYS A 39 6.18 6.33 -10.96
C LYS A 39 5.23 6.55 -12.15
N ILE A 40 4.09 5.85 -12.17
CA ILE A 40 3.17 5.82 -13.31
C ILE A 40 2.16 6.97 -13.24
N VAL A 41 1.65 7.32 -12.05
CA VAL A 41 0.59 8.33 -11.89
C VAL A 41 1.20 9.71 -11.65
N PRO A 42 1.05 10.68 -12.59
CA PRO A 42 1.54 12.04 -12.42
C PRO A 42 0.92 12.70 -11.19
N GLU A 43 1.66 13.61 -10.55
CA GLU A 43 1.25 14.22 -9.28
C GLU A 43 -0.15 14.83 -9.31
N ALA A 44 -0.48 15.58 -10.37
CA ALA A 44 -1.81 16.19 -10.56
C ALA A 44 -2.96 15.16 -10.67
N GLN A 45 -2.65 13.92 -11.04
CA GLN A 45 -3.61 12.82 -11.19
C GLN A 45 -3.61 11.86 -9.99
N ARG A 46 -2.81 12.09 -8.94
CA ARG A 46 -2.78 11.20 -7.77
C ARG A 46 -4.03 11.41 -6.91
N GLY A 47 -4.93 10.43 -6.89
CA GLY A 47 -6.11 10.37 -6.01
C GLY A 47 -5.84 9.66 -4.67
N GLY A 48 -4.65 9.09 -4.51
CA GLY A 48 -4.15 8.47 -3.28
C GLY A 48 -4.27 6.95 -3.28
N ILE A 49 -3.79 6.36 -2.18
CA ILE A 49 -3.90 4.94 -1.89
C ILE A 49 -4.55 4.79 -0.52
N SER A 50 -5.50 3.87 -0.38
CA SER A 50 -6.10 3.52 0.90
C SER A 50 -6.19 2.02 1.04
N PHE A 51 -5.91 1.53 2.25
CA PHE A 51 -6.05 0.12 2.60
C PHE A 51 -7.51 -0.20 2.92
N TRP A 52 -7.95 -1.41 2.58
CA TRP A 52 -9.30 -1.87 2.87
C TRP A 52 -9.43 -2.46 4.28
N GLY A 53 -9.19 -1.60 5.26
CA GLY A 53 -9.21 -1.94 6.68
C GLY A 53 -7.96 -1.47 7.41
N VAL A 54 -7.99 -1.61 8.74
CA VAL A 54 -6.90 -1.18 9.63
C VAL A 54 -6.02 -2.37 10.01
N SER A 55 -6.62 -3.43 10.55
CA SER A 55 -5.89 -4.60 11.06
C SER A 55 -6.48 -5.91 10.59
N ASP A 56 -5.65 -6.95 10.59
CA ASP A 56 -6.01 -8.31 10.17
C ASP A 56 -7.19 -8.89 10.96
N LYS A 57 -7.46 -8.36 12.16
CA LYS A 57 -8.60 -8.75 13.00
C LYS A 57 -9.95 -8.60 12.30
N ASN A 58 -10.12 -7.53 11.51
CA ASN A 58 -11.41 -7.16 10.92
C ASN A 58 -11.34 -7.13 9.38
N SER A 59 -10.39 -7.85 8.77
CA SER A 59 -10.31 -7.91 7.31
C SER A 59 -11.50 -8.68 6.73
N TRP A 60 -12.08 -8.15 5.65
CA TRP A 60 -13.15 -8.82 4.90
C TRP A 60 -12.70 -10.16 4.25
N LEU A 61 -11.39 -10.35 4.05
CA LEU A 61 -10.81 -11.58 3.49
C LEU A 61 -10.71 -12.71 4.54
N GLY A 62 -11.01 -12.42 5.81
CA GLY A 62 -10.91 -13.35 6.92
C GLY A 62 -9.53 -13.34 7.60
N TYR A 63 -9.52 -13.76 8.87
CA TYR A 63 -8.37 -13.61 9.77
C TYR A 63 -7.11 -14.34 9.30
N SER A 64 -7.24 -15.48 8.62
CA SER A 64 -6.11 -16.33 8.18
C SER A 64 -5.37 -15.80 6.96
N LYS A 65 -5.87 -14.73 6.33
CA LYS A 65 -5.24 -14.12 5.16
C LYS A 65 -4.21 -13.05 5.52
N GLU A 66 -4.34 -12.50 6.73
CA GLU A 66 -3.46 -11.47 7.29
C GLU A 66 -3.07 -10.37 6.27
N PRO A 67 -4.03 -9.69 5.60
CA PRO A 67 -3.72 -8.96 4.38
C PRO A 67 -3.40 -7.46 4.58
N LEU A 68 -3.42 -6.97 5.82
CA LEU A 68 -3.30 -5.55 6.16
C LEU A 68 -1.97 -5.23 6.87
N LEU A 69 -1.80 -3.98 7.29
CA LEU A 69 -0.55 -3.47 7.87
C LEU A 69 -0.39 -3.74 9.37
N TYR A 70 -1.48 -4.04 10.07
CA TYR A 70 -1.49 -4.27 11.51
C TYR A 70 -2.01 -5.68 11.82
N SER A 71 -1.36 -6.35 12.77
CA SER A 71 -1.73 -7.68 13.21
C SER A 71 -3.08 -7.70 13.92
N TYR A 72 -3.54 -8.89 14.30
CA TYR A 72 -4.76 -9.06 15.08
C TYR A 72 -4.81 -8.22 16.38
N SER A 73 -3.65 -8.03 17.03
CA SER A 73 -3.49 -7.24 18.26
C SER A 73 -3.15 -5.77 17.99
N TYR A 74 -3.37 -5.28 16.77
CA TYR A 74 -3.05 -3.93 16.32
C TYR A 74 -1.56 -3.57 16.41
N GLN A 75 -0.68 -4.57 16.46
CA GLN A 75 0.76 -4.34 16.37
C GLN A 75 1.16 -4.12 14.92
N ARG A 76 2.12 -3.22 14.70
CA ARG A 76 2.69 -2.97 13.38
C ARG A 76 3.33 -4.25 12.84
N LYS A 77 2.98 -4.65 11.62
CA LYS A 77 3.62 -5.78 10.93
C LYS A 77 4.87 -5.32 10.19
N ASP A 78 5.66 -6.28 9.73
CA ASP A 78 6.80 -6.03 8.84
C ASP A 78 6.38 -5.22 7.59
N ALA A 79 5.22 -5.52 7.01
CA ALA A 79 4.64 -4.76 5.91
C ALA A 79 4.46 -3.26 6.21
N TYR A 80 4.03 -2.91 7.44
CA TYR A 80 3.95 -1.51 7.87
C TYR A 80 5.35 -0.89 7.92
N LEU A 81 6.30 -1.56 8.55
CA LEU A 81 7.65 -1.02 8.77
C LEU A 81 8.38 -0.76 7.45
N LYS A 82 8.28 -1.69 6.49
CA LYS A 82 8.84 -1.53 5.14
C LYS A 82 8.20 -0.37 4.38
N LEU A 83 6.87 -0.29 4.36
CA LEU A 83 6.18 0.82 3.70
C LEU A 83 6.54 2.17 4.35
N HIS A 84 6.57 2.22 5.68
CA HIS A 84 6.94 3.42 6.42
C HIS A 84 8.38 3.87 6.09
N ALA A 85 9.33 2.94 6.10
CA ALA A 85 10.72 3.24 5.75
C ALA A 85 10.85 3.74 4.30
N PHE A 86 10.19 3.08 3.35
CA PHE A 86 10.15 3.51 1.96
C PHE A 86 9.61 4.94 1.79
N LEU A 87 8.49 5.25 2.46
CA LEU A 87 7.88 6.58 2.38
C LEU A 87 8.74 7.65 3.06
N LEU A 88 9.34 7.34 4.21
CA LEU A 88 10.27 8.25 4.89
C LEU A 88 11.45 8.59 3.97
N GLN A 89 12.15 7.57 3.45
CA GLN A 89 13.29 7.76 2.55
C GLN A 89 12.90 8.57 1.31
N ARG A 90 11.74 8.28 0.71
CA ARG A 90 11.28 8.99 -0.48
C ARG A 90 10.90 10.45 -0.20
N SER A 91 10.39 10.73 1.00
CA SER A 91 10.06 12.09 1.44
C SER A 91 11.28 12.90 1.89
N GLY A 92 12.43 12.24 2.12
CA GLY A 92 13.63 12.86 2.68
C GLY A 92 13.53 13.19 4.18
N LEU A 93 12.49 12.71 4.85
CA LEU A 93 12.26 12.90 6.29
C LEU A 93 13.05 11.90 7.16
N ASP A 94 13.69 10.92 6.54
CA ASP A 94 14.61 9.97 7.19
C ASP A 94 15.89 10.62 7.74
N LYS A 95 16.17 11.87 7.36
CA LYS A 95 17.37 12.64 7.71
C LYS A 95 17.16 13.69 8.81
N GLN A 96 15.95 13.77 9.38
CA GLN A 96 15.61 14.69 10.48
C GLN A 96 15.71 13.96 11.83
#